data_AF-A0A0L0F3S4-F1
#
_entry.id   AF-A0A0L0F3S4-F1
#
_cell.length_a   1.000
_cell.length_b   1.000
_cell.length_c   1.000
_cell.angle_alpha   90.00
_cell.angle_beta   90.00
_cell.angle_gamma   90.00
#
_symmetry.space_group_name_H-M   'P 1'
#
loop_
_entity.id
_entity.type
_entity.pdbx_description
1 polymer ?
#
loop_
_entity_poly.entity_id
_entity_poly.type
_entity_poly.pdbx_seq_one_letter_code
_entity_poly.pdbx_strand_id
1 'polypeptide(L)' 'MDLSKVTLPTFILEPRSFLELLSDYFYHSNVLQIAARTHDDPMQRMIEVVRWYLSGFYKT' A
#
# COMPACT_ATOMS: atom_id res chain seq x y z
N MET A 1 22.41 5.00 15.23
CA MET A 1 22.18 3.65 15.84
C MET A 1 21.13 2.96 14.99
N ASP A 2 21.35 1.71 14.59
CA ASP A 2 20.47 0.94 13.71
C ASP A 2 19.40 0.22 14.56
N LEU A 3 18.12 0.58 14.39
CA LEU A 3 17.02 0.04 15.19
C LEU A 3 16.75 -1.44 14.90
N SER A 4 17.22 -1.99 13.78
CA SER A 4 17.09 -3.42 13.49
C SER A 4 17.91 -4.31 14.44
N LYS A 5 18.88 -3.72 15.15
CA LYS A 5 19.76 -4.42 16.11
C LYS A 5 19.25 -4.37 17.55
N VAL A 6 18.08 -3.77 17.78
CA VAL A 6 17.48 -3.59 19.11
C VAL A 6 16.04 -4.11 19.07
N THR A 7 15.68 -4.99 20.01
CA THR A 7 14.30 -5.45 20.13
C THR A 7 13.42 -4.31 20.66
N LEU A 8 12.34 -4.00 19.93
CA LEU A 8 11.40 -2.96 20.30
C LEU A 8 10.43 -3.43 21.40
N PRO A 9 9.98 -2.53 22.30
CA PRO A 9 8.96 -2.87 23.30
C PRO A 9 7.63 -3.30 22.67
N THR A 10 6.91 -4.23 23.30
CA THR A 10 5.67 -4.78 22.72
C THR A 10 4.48 -3.82 22.76
N PHE A 11 4.45 -2.85 23.66
CA PHE A 11 3.32 -1.93 23.81
C PHE A 11 3.18 -0.91 22.67
N ILE A 12 4.20 -0.76 21.81
CA ILE A 12 4.14 0.06 20.59
C ILE A 12 3.80 -0.74 19.34
N LEU A 13 3.69 -2.07 19.45
CA LEU A 13 3.40 -2.93 18.31
C LEU A 13 1.89 -3.05 18.13
N GLU A 14 1.43 -2.92 16.89
CA GLU A 14 0.09 -3.35 16.51
C GLU A 14 0.01 -4.90 16.49
N PRO A 15 -1.17 -5.50 16.70
CA PRO A 15 -1.35 -6.96 16.70
C PRO A 15 -1.38 -7.55 15.27
N ARG A 16 -0.63 -6.97 14.34
CA ARG A 16 -0.55 -7.37 12.93
C ARG A 16 0.89 -7.52 12.51
N SER A 17 1.15 -8.48 11.63
CA SER A 17 2.48 -8.60 11.04
C SER A 17 2.70 -7.54 9.97
N PHE A 18 3.96 -7.18 9.71
CA PHE A 18 4.28 -6.24 8.63
C PHE A 18 3.76 -6.72 7.25
N LEU A 19 3.75 -8.04 7.00
CA LEU A 19 3.20 -8.60 5.76
C LEU A 19 1.69 -8.38 5.64
N GLU A 20 0.98 -8.47 6.77
CA GLU A 20 -0.44 -8.20 6.81
C GLU A 20 -0.73 -6.71 6.61
N LEU A 21 0.06 -5.83 7.21
CA LEU A 21 -0.02 -4.38 6.97
C LEU A 21 0.19 -4.05 5.48
N LEU A 22 1.17 -4.68 4.82
CA LEU A 22 1.40 -4.48 3.37
C LEU A 22 0.20 -4.91 2.51
N SER A 23 -0.64 -5.83 2.99
CA SER A 23 -1.81 -6.26 2.26
C SER A 23 -2.92 -5.19 2.19
N ASP A 24 -2.92 -4.19 3.08
CA ASP A 24 -3.92 -3.10 3.06
C ASP A 24 -3.84 -2.23 1.80
N TYR A 25 -2.69 -2.16 1.14
CA TYR A 25 -2.53 -1.47 -0.15
C TYR A 25 -3.44 -2.06 -1.23
N PHE A 26 -3.86 -3.33 -1.11
CA PHE A 26 -4.76 -3.97 -2.06
C PHE A 26 -6.25 -3.75 -1.77
N TYR A 27 -6.61 -2.97 -0.74
CA TYR A 27 -8.00 -2.66 -0.42
C TYR A 27 -8.75 -2.03 -1.61
N HIS A 28 -8.11 -1.09 -2.32
CA HIS A 28 -8.66 -0.45 -3.53
C HIS A 28 -8.14 -1.08 -4.84
N SER A 29 -8.05 -2.42 -4.88
CA SER A 29 -7.57 -3.15 -6.08
C SER A 29 -8.42 -2.93 -7.34
N ASN A 30 -9.66 -2.44 -7.20
CA ASN A 30 -10.51 -2.02 -8.32
C ASN A 30 -9.87 -0.89 -9.15
N VAL A 31 -9.05 -0.01 -8.54
CA VAL A 31 -8.34 1.07 -9.26
C VAL A 31 -7.30 0.48 -10.21
N LEU A 32 -6.61 -0.59 -9.81
CA LEU A 32 -5.68 -1.31 -10.70
C LEU A 32 -6.41 -1.98 -11.86
N GLN A 33 -7.62 -2.50 -11.64
CA GLN A 33 -8.44 -3.06 -12.71
C GLN A 33 -8.82 -2.00 -13.75
N ILE A 34 -9.17 -0.78 -13.31
CA ILE A 34 -9.47 0.36 -14.18
C ILE A 34 -8.22 0.76 -14.98
N ALA A 35 -7.06 0.87 -14.30
CA ALA A 35 -5.79 1.16 -14.94
C ALA A 35 -5.45 0.16 -16.05
N ALA A 36 -5.71 -1.13 -15.83
CA ALA A 36 -5.37 -2.20 -16.76
C ALA A 36 -6.34 -2.31 -17.96
N ARG A 37 -7.63 -2.00 -17.78
CA ARG A 37 -8.68 -2.31 -18.77
C ARG A 37 -9.25 -1.11 -19.50
N THR A 38 -9.17 0.10 -18.93
CA THR A 38 -9.93 1.25 -19.43
C THR A 38 -9.07 2.24 -20.21
N HIS A 39 -7.77 2.33 -19.93
CA HIS A 39 -6.91 3.37 -20.50
C HIS A 39 -5.90 2.81 -21.51
N ASP A 40 -6.07 3.18 -22.78
CA ASP A 40 -5.09 2.90 -23.84
C ASP A 40 -3.85 3.80 -23.72
N ASP A 41 -4.04 5.03 -23.26
CA ASP A 41 -2.97 6.00 -23.03
C ASP A 41 -2.08 5.61 -21.83
N PRO A 42 -0.75 5.46 -22.02
CA PRO A 42 0.18 5.16 -20.94
C PRO A 42 0.17 6.18 -19.79
N MET A 43 -0.05 7.47 -20.08
CA MET A 43 -0.05 8.50 -19.05
C MET A 43 -1.26 8.35 -18.12
N GLN A 44 -2.46 8.15 -18.68
CA GLN A 44 -3.65 7.85 -17.88
C GLN A 44 -3.49 6.59 -17.01
N ARG A 45 -2.87 5.51 -17.54
CA ARG A 45 -2.56 4.33 -16.72
C ARG A 45 -1.67 4.65 -15.54
N MET A 46 -0.63 5.46 -15.73
CA MET A 46 0.26 5.88 -14.66
C MET A 46 -0.48 6.68 -13.58
N ILE A 47 -1.38 7.59 -13.98
CA ILE A 47 -2.20 8.37 -13.04
C ILE A 47 -3.05 7.44 -12.15
N GLU A 48 -3.68 6.42 -12.73
CA GLU A 48 -4.48 5.46 -11.95
C GLU A 48 -3.62 4.57 -11.03
N VAL A 49 -2.42 4.16 -11.45
CA VAL A 49 -1.49 3.42 -10.58
C VAL A 49 -1.04 4.27 -9.39
N VAL A 50 -0.73 5.56 -9.62
CA VAL A 50 -0.39 6.48 -8.53
C VAL A 50 -1.59 6.71 -7.62
N ARG A 51 -2.81 6.82 -8.17
CA ARG A 51 -4.04 6.91 -7.38
C ARG A 51 -4.22 5.69 -6.49
N TRP A 52 -4.03 4.48 -7.02
CA TRP A 52 -4.07 3.24 -6.23
C TRP A 52 -3.03 3.29 -5.10
N TYR A 53 -1.79 3.67 -5.39
CA TYR A 53 -0.73 3.74 -4.40
C TYR A 53 -1.05 4.73 -3.26
N LEU A 54 -1.51 5.94 -3.61
CA LEU A 54 -1.91 6.95 -2.63
C LEU A 54 -3.14 6.54 -1.82
N SER A 55 -4.02 5.72 -2.39
CA SER A 55 -5.20 5.20 -1.68
C SER A 55 -4.84 4.21 -0.55
N GLY A 56 -3.61 3.69 -0.50
CA GLY A 56 -3.17 2.76 0.56
C GLY A 56 -2.86 3.43 1.89
N PHE A 57 -2.63 4.75 1.91
CA PHE A 57 -2.16 5.47 3.11
C PHE A 57 -3.27 5.82 4.12
N TYR A 58 -4.56 5.74 3.75
CA TYR A 58 -5.65 6.11 4.65
C TYR A 58 -5.90 5.08 5.76
N LYS A 59 -5.44 3.84 5.55
CA LYS A 59 -5.67 2.69 6.40
C LYS A 59 -4.37 2.40 7.16
N THR A 60 -4.01 3.33 8.04
CA THR A 60 -2.88 3.17 8.97
C THR A 60 -3.42 3.03 10.38
#